data_AF-A0A9D9HJA6-F1
#
_entry.id   AF-A0A9D9HJA6-F1
#
_cell.length_a   1.000
_cell.length_b   1.000
_cell.length_c   1.000
_cell.angle_alpha   90.00
_cell.angle_beta   90.00
_cell.angle_gamma   90.00
#
_symmetry.space_group_name_H-M   'P 1'
#
loop_
_entity.id
_entity.type
_entity.pdbx_description
1 polymer ?
#
loop_
_entity_poly.entity_id
_entity_poly.type
_entity_poly.pdbx_seq_one_letter_code
_entity_poly.pdbx_strand_id
1 'polypeptide(L)'
;MTKKTILSATLALALISCTGNRFHYSDKIPDTVIRIDTDSISNTGYIGNGAQWDPYSLDYGSGHIDISQTDWEKIYSRLDYMKPQYVRCMINSPFTYFNAETGKYERDRNKEYITRLLSYCQENGIMVIYGEYNPPTWDMKDSQEWVEMSVNYLIHLVTTWDSAA
;
A
#
# COMPACT_ATOMS: atom_id res chain seq x y z
N MET A 1 -15.15 -4.65 -73.12
CA MET A 1 -13.88 -5.03 -72.45
C MET A 1 -13.93 -4.59 -71.00
N THR A 2 -13.90 -5.60 -70.14
CA THR A 2 -14.28 -5.62 -68.72
C THR A 2 -13.03 -5.43 -67.87
N LYS A 3 -12.98 -4.44 -66.97
CA LYS A 3 -11.96 -4.35 -65.89
C LYS A 3 -12.38 -3.26 -64.90
N LYS A 4 -13.25 -3.58 -63.93
CA LYS A 4 -13.50 -2.77 -62.71
C LYS A 4 -14.44 -3.48 -61.72
N THR A 5 -14.17 -4.74 -61.35
CA THR A 5 -14.98 -5.39 -60.29
C THR A 5 -14.23 -6.48 -59.50
N ILE A 6 -12.92 -6.32 -59.29
CA ILE A 6 -12.14 -7.28 -58.47
C ILE A 6 -11.26 -6.50 -57.49
N LEU A 7 -11.87 -5.74 -56.59
CA LEU A 7 -11.14 -5.21 -55.41
C LEU A 7 -12.03 -4.98 -54.17
N SER A 8 -13.30 -5.37 -54.18
CA SER A 8 -14.20 -5.23 -53.01
C SER A 8 -14.51 -6.55 -52.29
N ALA A 9 -14.13 -7.71 -52.84
CA ALA A 9 -14.44 -9.00 -52.21
C ALA A 9 -13.45 -9.39 -51.10
N THR A 10 -12.22 -8.88 -51.13
CA THR A 10 -11.17 -9.26 -50.17
C THR A 10 -11.31 -8.60 -48.80
N LEU A 11 -11.94 -7.41 -48.72
CA LEU A 11 -12.16 -6.70 -47.46
C LEU A 11 -13.35 -7.24 -46.65
N ALA A 12 -14.31 -7.89 -47.31
CA ALA A 12 -15.47 -8.48 -46.64
C ALA A 12 -15.17 -9.83 -45.96
N LEU A 13 -14.20 -10.60 -46.45
CA LEU A 13 -13.83 -11.89 -45.83
C LEU A 13 -13.01 -11.74 -44.54
N ALA A 14 -12.33 -10.62 -44.32
CA ALA A 14 -11.54 -10.39 -43.10
C ALA A 14 -12.41 -10.10 -41.87
N LEU A 15 -13.65 -9.63 -42.05
CA LEU A 15 -14.55 -9.27 -40.94
C LEU A 15 -15.34 -10.46 -40.37
N ILE A 16 -15.31 -11.63 -41.02
CA ILE A 16 -16.03 -12.83 -40.55
C ILE A 16 -15.16 -13.66 -39.58
N SER A 17 -13.86 -13.39 -39.49
CA SER A 17 -12.96 -14.12 -38.58
C SER A 17 -13.12 -13.74 -37.10
N CYS A 18 -13.96 -12.75 -36.76
CA CYS A 18 -14.14 -12.28 -35.38
C CYS A 18 -15.46 -12.73 -34.72
N THR A 19 -16.32 -13.50 -35.39
CA THR A 19 -17.60 -13.96 -34.78
C THR A 19 -17.58 -15.40 -34.29
N GLY A 20 -16.40 -16.00 -34.15
CA GLY A 20 -16.23 -17.29 -33.50
C GLY A 20 -15.75 -17.11 -32.07
N ASN A 21 -16.65 -16.78 -31.13
CA ASN A 21 -16.42 -17.09 -29.72
C ASN A 21 -16.31 -18.61 -29.60
N ARG A 22 -15.13 -19.16 -29.85
CA ARG A 22 -14.81 -20.57 -29.58
C ARG A 22 -14.57 -20.72 -28.08
N PHE A 23 -15.62 -20.57 -27.30
CA PHE A 23 -15.68 -21.29 -26.04
C PHE A 23 -15.72 -22.77 -26.44
N HIS A 24 -14.61 -23.47 -26.22
CA HIS A 24 -14.58 -24.92 -26.28
C HIS A 24 -15.45 -25.44 -25.13
N TYR A 25 -16.74 -25.63 -25.40
CA TYR A 25 -17.61 -26.32 -24.48
C TYR A 25 -17.22 -27.80 -24.51
N SER A 26 -16.84 -28.33 -23.35
CA SER A 26 -16.62 -29.76 -23.19
C SER A 26 -17.98 -30.47 -23.26
N ASP A 27 -18.08 -31.58 -23.99
CA ASP A 27 -19.26 -32.46 -23.97
C ASP A 27 -19.43 -33.19 -22.61
N LYS A 28 -18.49 -33.01 -21.69
CA LYS A 28 -18.61 -33.52 -20.32
C LYS A 28 -19.50 -32.61 -19.49
N ILE A 29 -20.44 -33.22 -18.77
CA ILE A 29 -21.20 -32.55 -17.71
C ILE A 29 -20.17 -32.01 -16.70
N PRO A 30 -20.16 -30.70 -16.38
CA PRO A 30 -19.21 -30.14 -15.44
C PRO A 30 -19.47 -30.68 -14.04
N ASP A 31 -18.41 -31.08 -13.33
CA ASP A 31 -18.49 -31.51 -11.92
C ASP A 31 -18.94 -30.35 -11.01
N THR A 32 -18.72 -29.10 -11.42
CA THR A 32 -19.13 -27.88 -10.71
C THR A 32 -19.31 -26.72 -11.68
N VAL A 33 -20.33 -25.90 -11.44
CA VAL A 33 -20.58 -24.66 -12.19
C VAL A 33 -20.19 -23.47 -11.31
N ILE A 34 -19.16 -22.73 -11.71
CA ILE A 34 -18.81 -21.43 -11.11
C ILE A 34 -19.58 -20.35 -11.85
N ARG A 35 -20.36 -19.55 -11.12
CA ARG A 35 -21.04 -18.37 -11.65
C ARG A 35 -20.34 -17.13 -11.12
N ILE A 36 -19.97 -16.22 -12.01
CA ILE A 36 -19.44 -14.90 -11.67
C ILE A 36 -20.56 -13.92 -11.96
N ASP A 37 -21.06 -13.27 -10.92
CA ASP A 37 -22.00 -12.17 -11.05
C ASP A 37 -21.22 -10.87 -11.10
N THR A 38 -21.30 -10.17 -12.23
CA THR A 38 -20.65 -8.87 -12.44
C THR A 38 -21.60 -7.70 -12.27
N ASP A 39 -22.89 -7.98 -12.07
CA ASP A 39 -23.96 -6.99 -12.07
C ASP A 39 -24.46 -6.70 -10.64
N SER A 40 -24.05 -7.52 -9.65
CA SER A 40 -24.33 -7.29 -8.24
C SER A 40 -23.06 -7.01 -7.42
N ILE A 41 -23.17 -6.07 -6.47
CA ILE A 41 -22.12 -5.79 -5.49
C ILE A 41 -22.39 -6.63 -4.24
N SER A 42 -21.45 -7.53 -3.91
CA SER A 42 -21.57 -8.40 -2.73
C SER A 42 -21.18 -7.72 -1.42
N ASN A 43 -20.26 -6.74 -1.46
CA ASN A 43 -19.81 -6.00 -0.29
C ASN A 43 -19.39 -4.58 -0.66
N THR A 44 -20.17 -3.58 -0.26
CA THR A 44 -19.87 -2.16 -0.46
C THR A 44 -18.83 -1.62 0.51
N GLY A 45 -18.53 -2.34 1.59
CA GLY A 45 -17.54 -1.97 2.60
C GLY A 45 -16.15 -2.53 2.34
N TYR A 46 -15.92 -3.24 1.21
CA TYR A 46 -14.58 -3.71 0.87
C TYR A 46 -13.72 -2.53 0.40
N ILE A 47 -12.83 -2.09 1.27
CA ILE A 47 -11.91 -0.98 0.99
C ILE A 47 -10.67 -1.41 0.22
N GLY A 48 -10.43 -2.72 0.04
CA GLY A 48 -9.24 -3.24 -0.64
C GLY A 48 -8.28 -4.00 0.27
N ASN A 49 -7.11 -4.35 -0.28
CA ASN A 49 -6.01 -4.94 0.47
C ASN A 49 -5.04 -3.84 0.92
N GLY A 50 -4.30 -4.11 2.00
CA GLY A 50 -3.29 -3.19 2.52
C GLY A 50 -1.97 -3.84 2.82
N ALA A 51 -1.00 -3.02 3.22
CA ALA A 51 0.30 -3.44 3.69
C ALA A 51 0.55 -2.91 5.10
N GLN A 52 1.36 -3.61 5.88
CA GLN A 52 1.97 -3.00 7.07
C GLN A 52 3.32 -2.42 6.66
N TRP A 53 3.62 -1.21 7.12
CA TRP A 53 4.90 -0.55 6.88
C TRP A 53 5.36 0.11 8.18
N ASP A 54 6.55 -0.30 8.60
CA ASP A 54 7.20 0.08 9.83
C ASP A 54 8.25 1.17 9.53
N PRO A 55 8.04 2.43 9.93
CA PRO A 55 8.89 3.55 9.52
C PRO A 55 10.03 3.81 10.51
N TYR A 56 10.80 2.78 10.85
CA TYR A 56 11.95 2.91 11.73
C TYR A 56 13.16 2.19 11.16
N SER A 57 14.36 2.70 11.46
CA SER A 57 15.61 2.02 11.15
C SER A 57 15.64 0.66 11.87
N LEU A 58 16.10 -0.39 11.20
CA LEU A 58 16.29 -1.72 11.79
C LEU A 58 17.55 -1.74 12.68
N ASP A 59 17.63 -0.84 13.65
CA ASP A 59 18.76 -0.75 14.57
C ASP A 59 18.47 -1.55 15.85
N TYR A 60 18.54 -2.87 15.74
CA TYR A 60 18.33 -3.80 16.87
C TYR A 60 19.59 -3.99 17.73
N GLY A 61 20.49 -2.99 17.79
CA GLY A 61 21.72 -3.05 18.57
C GLY A 61 22.86 -3.85 17.91
N SER A 62 22.66 -4.37 16.70
CA SER A 62 23.68 -5.06 15.89
C SER A 62 24.13 -4.26 14.66
N GLY A 63 23.58 -3.06 14.45
CA GLY A 63 23.99 -2.15 13.40
C GLY A 63 22.86 -1.24 12.92
N HIS A 64 23.22 0.00 12.61
CA HIS A 64 22.34 0.94 11.92
C HIS A 64 22.34 0.63 10.41
N ILE A 65 21.16 0.45 9.82
CA ILE A 65 20.99 0.30 8.37
C ILE A 65 20.27 1.54 7.84
N ASP A 66 21.02 2.36 7.13
CA ASP A 66 20.48 3.40 6.27
C ASP A 66 19.84 2.78 5.03
N ILE A 67 18.61 3.19 4.71
CA ILE A 67 17.95 2.76 3.48
C ILE A 67 18.41 3.70 2.37
N SER A 68 19.10 3.14 1.37
CA SER A 68 19.56 3.93 0.23
C SER A 68 18.39 4.47 -0.58
N GLN A 69 18.60 5.55 -1.35
CA GLN A 69 17.58 6.09 -2.24
C GLN A 69 17.08 5.04 -3.26
N THR A 70 17.98 4.19 -3.77
CA THR A 70 17.63 3.08 -4.67
C THR A 70 16.71 2.05 -3.98
N ASP A 71 16.96 1.76 -2.69
CA ASP A 71 16.11 0.85 -1.94
C ASP A 71 14.74 1.47 -1.62
N TRP A 72 14.68 2.78 -1.35
CA TRP A 72 13.41 3.51 -1.25
C TRP A 72 12.59 3.42 -2.54
N GLU A 73 13.20 3.68 -3.69
CA GLU A 73 12.55 3.56 -5.00
C GLU A 73 12.05 2.13 -5.27
N LYS A 74 12.82 1.14 -4.81
CA LYS A 74 12.39 -0.27 -4.88
C LYS A 74 11.19 -0.56 -3.98
N ILE A 75 11.10 0.05 -2.80
CA ILE A 75 9.92 -0.05 -1.93
C ILE A 75 8.72 0.59 -2.62
N TYR A 76 8.87 1.81 -3.15
CA TYR A 76 7.79 2.53 -3.84
C TYR A 76 7.28 1.75 -5.05
N SER A 77 8.16 1.25 -5.93
CA SER A 77 7.74 0.46 -7.10
C SER A 77 6.97 -0.82 -6.74
N ARG A 78 7.26 -1.44 -5.60
CA ARG A 78 6.50 -2.60 -5.10
C ARG A 78 5.12 -2.18 -4.60
N LEU A 79 5.03 -1.05 -3.90
CA LEU A 79 3.76 -0.50 -3.46
C LEU A 79 2.90 -0.04 -4.65
N ASP A 80 3.49 0.55 -5.68
CA ASP A 80 2.82 0.95 -6.92
C ASP A 80 2.23 -0.29 -7.64
N TYR A 81 2.96 -1.40 -7.62
CA TYR A 81 2.47 -2.68 -8.14
C TYR A 81 1.33 -3.24 -7.30
N MET A 82 1.45 -3.20 -5.97
CA MET A 82 0.45 -3.73 -5.04
C MET A 82 -0.84 -2.91 -5.01
N LYS A 83 -0.76 -1.59 -5.24
CA LYS A 83 -1.86 -0.62 -5.13
C LYS A 83 -2.66 -0.78 -3.82
N PRO A 84 -2.00 -0.70 -2.65
CA PRO A 84 -2.67 -0.85 -1.39
C PRO A 84 -3.67 0.29 -1.19
N GLN A 85 -4.83 -0.01 -0.63
CA GLN A 85 -5.83 1.00 -0.31
C GLN A 85 -5.67 1.56 1.09
N TYR A 86 -4.95 0.82 1.94
CA TYR A 86 -4.50 1.30 3.23
C TYR A 86 -3.11 0.78 3.57
N VAL A 87 -2.40 1.55 4.38
CA VAL A 87 -1.15 1.15 5.02
C VAL A 87 -1.33 1.22 6.53
N ARG A 88 -0.99 0.13 7.22
CA ARG A 88 -0.83 0.14 8.68
C ARG A 88 0.57 0.64 8.99
N CYS A 89 0.66 1.90 9.41
CA CYS A 89 1.89 2.52 9.88
C CYS A 89 2.15 2.06 11.32
N MET A 90 3.06 1.10 11.49
CA MET A 90 3.41 0.57 12.80
C MET A 90 4.71 1.19 13.29
N ILE A 91 4.59 2.15 14.21
CA ILE A 91 5.75 2.78 14.83
C ILE A 91 6.23 1.98 16.05
N ASN A 92 7.42 2.33 16.53
CA ASN A 92 8.04 1.71 17.70
C ASN A 92 8.70 2.84 18.49
N SER A 93 8.15 3.21 19.65
CA SER A 93 8.54 4.46 20.35
C SER A 93 10.07 4.61 20.51
N PRO A 94 10.82 3.59 20.98
CA PRO A 94 12.29 3.60 21.06
C PRO A 94 13.04 3.95 19.77
N PHE A 95 12.43 3.77 18.60
CA PHE A 95 13.03 4.06 17.29
C PHE A 95 12.37 5.23 16.57
N THR A 96 11.31 5.80 17.15
CA THR A 96 10.52 6.85 16.53
C THR A 96 10.65 8.13 17.33
N TYR A 97 10.08 8.23 18.53
CA TYR A 97 10.00 9.49 19.26
C TYR A 97 10.58 9.45 20.67
N PHE A 98 11.07 8.31 21.14
CA PHE A 98 11.67 8.18 22.47
C PHE A 98 13.15 7.83 22.35
N ASN A 99 13.97 8.52 23.13
CA ASN A 99 15.39 8.27 23.22
C ASN A 99 15.70 7.62 24.58
N ALA A 100 16.01 6.32 24.56
CA ALA A 100 16.29 5.56 25.77
C ALA A 100 17.59 5.97 26.47
N GLU A 101 18.55 6.55 25.74
CA GLU A 101 19.82 7.02 26.32
C GLU A 101 19.62 8.30 27.12
N THR A 102 18.77 9.21 26.63
CA THR A 102 18.47 10.49 27.30
C THR A 102 17.26 10.41 28.23
N GLY A 103 16.43 9.37 28.07
CA GLY A 103 15.14 9.21 28.75
C GLY A 103 14.09 10.22 28.31
N LYS A 104 14.21 10.79 27.10
CA LYS A 104 13.38 11.92 26.66
C LYS A 104 12.48 11.58 25.47
N TYR A 105 11.32 12.23 25.48
CA TYR A 105 10.45 12.38 24.32
C TYR A 105 11.05 13.40 23.33
N GLU A 106 11.41 12.93 22.15
CA GLU A 106 12.08 13.64 21.07
C GLU A 106 11.26 13.46 19.77
N ARG A 107 10.22 14.27 19.57
CA ARG A 107 9.27 14.14 18.44
C ARG A 107 9.90 14.13 17.04
N ASP A 108 11.06 14.76 16.85
CA ASP A 108 11.73 14.86 15.54
C ASP A 108 12.74 13.72 15.30
N ARG A 109 12.89 12.80 16.25
CA ARG A 109 13.82 11.68 16.13
C ARG A 109 13.41 10.75 14.98
N ASN A 110 14.40 10.32 14.20
CA ASN A 110 14.22 9.43 13.04
C ASN A 110 13.08 9.80 12.06
N LYS A 111 12.73 11.09 12.00
CA LYS A 111 11.54 11.54 11.27
C LYS A 111 11.59 11.32 9.76
N GLU A 112 12.77 11.13 9.18
CA GLU A 112 12.91 10.89 7.74
C GLU A 112 12.12 9.66 7.29
N TYR A 113 12.20 8.55 8.04
CA TYR A 113 11.55 7.29 7.67
C TYR A 113 10.02 7.42 7.67
N ILE A 114 9.46 8.05 8.71
CA ILE A 114 8.01 8.24 8.79
C ILE A 114 7.53 9.28 7.78
N THR A 115 8.32 10.33 7.52
CA THR A 115 7.99 11.33 6.49
C THR A 115 7.91 10.67 5.12
N ARG A 116 8.88 9.83 4.75
CA ARG A 116 8.86 9.10 3.47
C ARG A 116 7.63 8.20 3.31
N LEU A 117 7.22 7.51 4.37
CA LEU A 117 6.01 6.69 4.38
C LEU A 117 4.76 7.54 4.18
N LEU A 118 4.61 8.58 5.00
CA LEU A 118 3.43 9.44 5.00
C LEU A 118 3.32 10.23 3.68
N SER A 119 4.43 10.74 3.13
CA SER A 119 4.47 11.39 1.82
C SER A 119 3.98 10.47 0.73
N TYR A 120 4.53 9.25 0.65
CA TYR A 120 4.10 8.28 -0.35
C TYR A 120 2.60 7.96 -0.23
N CYS A 121 2.10 7.77 1.00
CA CYS A 121 0.68 7.47 1.20
C CYS A 121 -0.21 8.67 0.82
N GLN A 122 0.17 9.89 1.21
CA GLN A 122 -0.56 11.11 0.91
C GLN A 122 -0.63 11.37 -0.60
N GLU A 123 0.52 11.29 -1.29
CA GLU A 123 0.62 11.51 -2.74
C GLU A 123 -0.21 10.52 -3.56
N ASN A 124 -0.38 9.29 -3.05
CA ASN A 124 -1.11 8.23 -3.74
C ASN A 124 -2.54 8.01 -3.20
N GLY A 125 -3.02 8.87 -2.28
CA GLY A 125 -4.37 8.76 -1.73
C GLY A 125 -4.62 7.48 -0.92
N ILE A 126 -3.58 6.94 -0.28
CA ILE A 126 -3.62 5.71 0.51
C ILE A 126 -4.00 6.05 1.95
N MET A 127 -5.02 5.37 2.50
CA MET A 127 -5.42 5.55 3.89
C MET A 127 -4.34 5.05 4.85
N VAL A 128 -3.95 5.86 5.84
CA VAL A 128 -3.00 5.46 6.87
C VAL A 128 -3.73 5.07 8.15
N ILE A 129 -3.43 3.86 8.66
CA ILE A 129 -3.85 3.41 9.99
C ILE A 129 -2.64 3.53 10.92
N TYR A 130 -2.71 4.43 11.89
CA TYR A 130 -1.67 4.59 12.91
C TYR A 130 -1.69 3.43 13.91
N GLY A 131 -0.53 2.89 14.24
CA GLY A 131 -0.39 1.89 15.28
C GLY A 131 0.97 1.94 15.95
N GLU A 132 1.00 1.49 17.21
CA GLU A 132 2.16 1.51 18.09
C GLU A 132 2.51 0.08 18.48
N TYR A 133 3.75 -0.35 18.24
CA TYR A 133 4.17 -1.73 18.47
C TYR A 133 4.75 -1.93 19.87
N ASN A 134 5.73 -1.12 20.27
CA ASN A 134 6.44 -1.25 21.53
C ASN A 134 6.41 0.06 22.33
N PRO A 135 6.40 -0.02 23.67
CA PRO A 135 6.57 1.13 24.54
C PRO A 135 8.00 1.69 24.50
N PRO A 136 8.19 2.95 24.95
CA PRO A 136 9.49 3.58 25.18
C PRO A 136 10.50 2.71 25.94
N THR A 137 10.04 2.05 27.00
CA THR A 137 10.75 1.05 27.77
C THR A 137 9.76 -0.02 28.22
N TRP A 138 10.25 -1.22 28.55
CA TRP A 138 9.37 -2.30 29.01
C TRP A 138 8.63 -1.99 30.30
N ASP A 139 9.22 -1.21 31.20
CA ASP A 139 8.58 -0.78 32.44
C ASP A 139 7.40 0.18 32.20
N MET A 140 7.37 0.83 31.04
CA MET A 140 6.28 1.71 30.62
C MET A 140 5.16 0.96 29.87
N LYS A 141 5.25 -0.36 29.75
CA LYS A 141 4.16 -1.18 29.23
C LYS A 141 2.91 -0.96 30.09
N ASP A 142 1.79 -0.70 29.43
CA ASP A 142 0.50 -0.39 30.06
C ASP A 142 0.46 0.93 30.86
N SER A 143 1.50 1.78 30.75
CA SER A 143 1.51 3.10 31.40
C SER A 143 0.65 4.13 30.65
N GLN A 144 -0.02 4.99 31.41
CA GLN A 144 -0.73 6.15 30.86
C GLN A 144 0.24 7.12 30.14
N GLU A 145 1.46 7.24 30.65
CA GLU A 145 2.50 8.08 30.07
C GLU A 145 2.86 7.65 28.63
N TRP A 146 2.93 6.34 28.36
CA TRP A 146 3.13 5.84 27.01
C TRP A 146 1.97 6.20 26.08
N VAL A 147 0.73 6.01 26.53
CA VAL A 147 -0.47 6.38 25.76
C VAL A 147 -0.44 7.86 25.41
N GLU A 148 -0.10 8.73 26.36
CA GLU A 148 -0.01 10.18 26.14
C GLU A 148 1.09 10.54 25.15
N MET A 149 2.28 9.93 25.25
CA MET A 149 3.33 10.15 24.26
C MET A 149 2.92 9.69 22.86
N SER A 150 2.27 8.54 22.73
CA SER A 150 1.75 8.03 21.45
C SER A 150 0.75 8.98 20.82
N VAL A 151 -0.21 9.47 21.61
CA VAL A 151 -1.24 10.41 21.14
C VAL A 151 -0.61 11.76 20.77
N ASN A 152 0.31 12.26 21.59
CA ASN A 152 1.03 13.51 21.29
C ASN A 152 1.83 13.40 19.99
N TYR A 153 2.43 12.23 19.73
CA TYR A 153 3.14 11.99 18.48
C TYR A 153 2.20 11.93 17.29
N LEU A 154 1.07 11.23 17.39
CA LEU A 154 0.02 11.25 16.36
C LEU A 154 -0.47 12.67 16.06
N ILE A 155 -0.76 13.46 17.10
CA ILE A 155 -1.15 14.87 16.95
C ILE A 155 -0.07 15.65 16.22
N HIS A 156 1.20 15.46 16.56
CA HIS A 156 2.32 16.10 15.88
C HIS A 156 2.35 15.76 14.38
N LEU A 157 2.21 14.47 14.02
CA LEU A 157 2.20 14.02 12.63
C LEU A 157 1.05 14.66 11.83
N VAL A 158 -0.15 14.73 12.39
CA VAL A 158 -1.32 15.26 11.67
C VAL A 158 -1.38 16.79 11.62
N THR A 159 -0.77 17.49 12.59
CA THR A 159 -0.85 18.96 12.67
C THR A 159 0.28 19.69 11.97
N THR A 160 1.47 19.09 11.90
CA THR A 160 2.64 19.73 11.31
C THR A 160 2.88 19.38 9.84
N TRP A 161 2.07 18.47 9.28
CA TRP A 161 2.21 18.00 7.91
C TRP A 161 1.99 19.10 6.86
N ASP A 162 1.01 19.99 7.07
CA ASP A 162 0.73 21.10 6.15
C ASP A 162 1.83 22.17 6.11
N SER A 163 2.83 22.09 6.99
CA SER A 163 3.94 23.05 7.06
C SER A 163 5.18 22.62 6.26
N ALA A 164 5.16 21.42 5.65
CA ALA A 164 6.31 20.81 4.98
C ALA A 164 6.08 20.47 3.50
N ALA A 165 4.91 20.82 2.94
CA ALA A 165 4.57 20.69 1.53
C ALA A 165 4.75 22.02 0.76
#